data_AF-A0A8H4LHD8-F1
#
_entry.id   AF-A0A8H4LHD8-F1
#
_cell.length_a   1.000
_cell.length_b   1.000
_cell.length_c   1.000
_cell.angle_alpha   90.00
_cell.angle_beta   90.00
_cell.angle_gamma   90.00
#
_symmetry.space_group_name_H-M   'P 1'
#
loop_
_entity.id
_entity.type
_entity.pdbx_description
1 polymer ?
#
loop_
_entity_poly.entity_id
_entity_poly.type
_entity_poly.pdbx_seq_one_letter_code
_entity_poly.pdbx_strand_id
1 'polypeptide(L)'
;MAWRRPFSDRAADPATVLEGQRETISNGSTQYVVEKGGNGAQATYQDASGAPIESDSPLGYSVGPVTIALLNITMMIGAGIYSTPSSILAGTGSVGVSLVYWTIGYLLCMASGSVYLEFTAYFPSRSGSEVVFLEQAYPKPMWLFPTTFAVQSVILSFGSANATGK
;
A
#
# COMPACT_ATOMS: atom_id res chain seq x y z
N MET A 1 -3.00 -38.50 -20.31
CA MET A 1 -4.08 -37.51 -20.20
C MET A 1 -4.75 -37.68 -18.84
N ALA A 2 -4.34 -36.91 -17.84
CA ALA A 2 -4.92 -36.92 -16.49
C ALA A 2 -5.54 -35.55 -16.23
N TRP A 3 -6.85 -35.48 -16.42
CA TRP A 3 -7.66 -34.27 -16.33
C TRP A 3 -8.08 -34.03 -14.88
N ARG A 4 -7.68 -32.86 -14.34
CA ARG A 4 -8.17 -32.13 -13.15
C ARG A 4 -8.47 -32.96 -11.89
N ARG A 5 -7.63 -32.75 -10.86
CA ARG A 5 -8.02 -33.03 -9.47
C ARG A 5 -9.10 -32.01 -9.03
N PRO A 6 -10.15 -32.44 -8.32
CA PRO A 6 -11.22 -31.55 -7.86
C PRO A 6 -10.75 -30.60 -6.75
N PHE A 7 -11.33 -29.41 -6.71
CA PHE A 7 -11.02 -28.32 -5.77
C PHE A 7 -11.35 -28.61 -4.29
N SER A 8 -11.83 -29.81 -3.96
CA SER A 8 -12.31 -30.16 -2.62
C SER A 8 -11.19 -30.47 -1.62
N ASP A 9 -9.99 -30.85 -2.08
CA ASP A 9 -8.85 -31.19 -1.21
C ASP A 9 -7.98 -29.97 -0.84
N ARG A 10 -8.48 -28.74 -1.09
CA ARG A 10 -7.87 -27.49 -0.58
C ARG A 10 -8.39 -27.07 0.79
N ALA A 11 -9.21 -27.89 1.44
CA ALA A 11 -9.17 -27.94 2.89
C ALA A 11 -7.84 -28.59 3.28
N ALA A 12 -6.74 -27.88 3.00
CA ALA A 12 -5.55 -28.07 3.79
C ALA A 12 -6.04 -27.92 5.23
N ASP A 13 -5.80 -28.96 6.04
CA ASP A 13 -5.73 -28.77 7.48
C ASP A 13 -5.08 -27.42 7.72
N PRO A 14 -5.60 -26.58 8.64
CA PRO A 14 -4.85 -25.45 9.12
C PRO A 14 -3.62 -26.03 9.82
N ALA A 15 -2.63 -26.41 9.01
CA ALA A 15 -1.29 -26.69 9.41
C ALA A 15 -0.96 -25.46 10.23
N THR A 16 -0.82 -25.71 11.52
CA THR A 16 -0.25 -24.84 12.50
C THR A 16 1.11 -24.39 11.94
N VAL A 17 1.10 -23.37 11.08
CA VAL A 17 2.29 -22.61 10.73
C VAL A 17 2.64 -21.91 12.03
N LEU A 18 3.51 -22.57 12.79
CA LEU A 18 4.02 -22.06 14.04
C LEU A 18 4.77 -20.76 13.73
N GLU A 19 4.68 -19.83 14.66
CA GLU A 19 5.34 -18.53 14.62
C GLU A 19 6.84 -18.74 14.29
N GLY A 20 7.31 -18.22 13.15
CA GLY A 20 8.69 -18.41 12.66
C GLY A 20 8.94 -19.57 11.69
N GLN A 21 7.93 -20.34 11.28
CA GLN A 21 8.11 -21.42 10.28
C GLN A 21 7.84 -20.92 8.86
N ARG A 22 8.92 -20.64 8.10
CA ARG A 22 8.87 -20.22 6.70
C ARG A 22 8.66 -21.43 5.78
N GLU A 23 7.43 -21.64 5.31
CA GLU A 23 7.17 -22.68 4.30
C GLU A 23 7.25 -22.07 2.90
N THR A 24 8.22 -22.55 2.09
CA THR A 24 8.37 -22.12 0.70
C THR A 24 7.74 -23.15 -0.23
N ILE A 25 6.56 -22.85 -0.77
CA ILE A 25 5.86 -23.71 -1.73
C ILE A 25 6.26 -23.27 -3.14
N SER A 26 7.05 -24.09 -3.82
CA SER A 26 7.49 -23.83 -5.20
C SER A 26 6.54 -24.51 -6.19
N ASN A 27 5.85 -23.73 -7.03
CA ASN A 27 5.06 -24.25 -8.14
C ASN A 27 5.73 -23.88 -9.48
N GLY A 28 6.78 -24.63 -9.82
CA GLY A 28 7.54 -24.44 -11.07
C GLY A 28 8.38 -23.17 -11.08
N SER A 29 7.83 -22.05 -11.60
CA SER A 29 8.54 -20.77 -11.77
C SER A 29 8.27 -19.74 -10.66
N THR A 30 7.31 -19.99 -9.76
CA THR A 30 6.90 -19.05 -8.71
C THR A 30 7.06 -19.71 -7.35
N GLN A 31 7.82 -19.07 -6.46
CA GLN A 31 7.99 -19.49 -5.08
C GLN A 31 7.05 -18.68 -4.21
N TYR A 32 6.22 -19.34 -3.42
CA TYR A 32 5.38 -18.68 -2.43
C TYR A 32 5.99 -18.90 -1.05
N VAL A 33 6.14 -17.84 -0.27
CA VAL A 33 6.52 -17.93 1.14
C VAL A 33 5.26 -17.76 1.97
N VAL A 34 5.02 -18.72 2.85
CA VAL A 34 4.00 -18.64 3.90
C VAL A 34 4.75 -18.35 5.19
N GLU A 35 4.61 -17.13 5.67
CA GLU A 35 5.18 -16.71 6.94
C GLU A 35 4.13 -15.91 7.71
N LYS A 36 3.91 -16.29 8.97
CA LYS A 36 3.03 -15.58 9.87
C LYS A 36 3.82 -14.42 10.48
N GLY A 37 3.44 -13.17 10.17
CA GLY A 37 4.05 -12.02 10.84
C GLY A 37 3.71 -12.01 12.33
N GLY A 38 4.62 -11.49 13.17
CA GLY A 38 4.47 -11.39 14.63
C GLY A 38 3.35 -10.45 15.11
N ASN A 39 2.51 -9.97 14.19
CA ASN A 39 1.33 -9.13 14.38
C ASN A 39 0.06 -9.96 14.73
N GLY A 40 0.16 -11.28 14.85
CA GLY A 40 -0.99 -12.17 15.14
C GLY A 40 -1.96 -12.37 13.97
N ALA A 41 -1.66 -11.84 12.79
CA ALA A 41 -2.44 -12.03 11.56
C ALA A 41 -2.36 -13.48 11.07
N GLN A 42 -3.32 -13.89 10.23
CA GLN A 42 -3.29 -15.22 9.60
C GLN A 42 -2.10 -15.32 8.64
N ALA A 43 -1.55 -16.54 8.48
CA ALA A 43 -0.47 -16.78 7.54
C ALA A 43 -0.97 -16.61 6.10
N THR A 44 -0.43 -15.63 5.38
CA THR A 44 -0.82 -15.32 4.00
C THR A 44 0.19 -15.92 3.04
N TYR A 45 -0.31 -16.60 1.99
CA TYR A 45 0.51 -17.07 0.87
C TYR A 45 0.93 -15.87 0.03
N GLN A 46 2.20 -15.48 0.09
CA GLN A 46 2.72 -14.32 -0.64
C GLN A 46 3.86 -14.73 -1.56
N ASP A 47 4.02 -14.05 -2.69
CA ASP A 47 5.12 -14.34 -3.63
C ASP A 47 6.46 -14.04 -2.96
N ALA A 48 7.41 -14.97 -3.04
CA ALA A 48 8.75 -14.86 -2.45
C ALA A 48 9.58 -13.75 -3.11
N SER A 49 9.20 -13.28 -4.29
CA SER A 49 9.84 -12.14 -4.94
C SER A 49 9.39 -10.80 -4.32
N GLY A 50 10.32 -9.84 -4.26
CA GLY A 50 10.08 -8.49 -3.76
C GLY A 50 10.50 -8.29 -2.30
N ALA A 51 9.84 -7.33 -1.61
CA ALA A 51 10.19 -6.96 -0.24
C ALA A 51 10.02 -8.12 0.77
N PRO A 52 10.92 -8.33 1.74
CA PRO A 52 10.75 -9.36 2.77
C PRO A 52 9.42 -9.23 3.56
N ILE A 53 8.93 -10.36 4.08
CA ILE A 53 7.83 -10.39 5.04
C ILE A 53 8.40 -9.99 6.40
N GLU A 54 7.78 -9.02 7.06
CA GLU A 54 8.22 -8.58 8.38
C GLU A 54 7.67 -9.55 9.44
N SER A 55 8.58 -10.31 10.05
CA SER A 55 8.25 -11.19 11.17
C SER A 55 8.26 -10.45 12.51
N ASP A 56 9.15 -9.46 12.66
CA ASP A 56 9.25 -8.63 13.86
C ASP A 56 9.23 -7.14 13.47
N SER A 57 8.33 -6.37 14.11
CA SER A 57 8.22 -4.93 13.84
C SER A 57 9.18 -4.17 14.75
N PRO A 58 10.21 -3.48 14.22
CA PRO A 58 11.18 -2.75 15.05
C PRO A 58 10.56 -1.58 15.84
N LEU A 59 9.37 -1.12 15.43
CA LEU A 59 8.62 -0.06 16.12
C LEU A 59 7.68 -0.61 17.22
N GLY A 60 7.51 -1.94 17.30
CA GLY A 60 6.59 -2.60 18.22
C GLY A 60 5.10 -2.35 17.91
N TYR A 61 4.23 -3.24 18.39
CA TYR A 61 2.77 -3.12 18.25
C TYR A 61 2.12 -2.37 19.43
N SER A 62 2.91 -1.59 20.18
CA SER A 62 2.53 -1.01 21.48
C SER A 62 1.73 0.29 21.38
N VAL A 63 1.36 0.72 20.18
CA VAL A 63 0.68 2.01 19.94
C VAL A 63 -0.83 1.87 19.94
N GLY A 64 -1.50 2.70 20.74
CA GLY A 64 -2.96 2.72 20.79
C GLY A 64 -3.60 3.34 19.54
N PRO A 65 -4.87 3.01 19.22
CA PRO A 65 -5.55 3.48 18.01
C PRO A 65 -5.66 5.01 17.93
N VAL A 66 -5.82 5.69 19.07
CA VAL A 66 -5.86 7.16 19.13
C VAL A 66 -4.52 7.77 18.75
N THR A 67 -3.41 7.20 19.23
CA THR A 67 -2.06 7.64 18.89
C THR A 67 -1.79 7.45 17.40
N ILE A 68 -2.19 6.30 16.84
CA ILE A 68 -2.06 6.03 15.39
C ILE A 68 -2.84 7.05 14.57
N ALA A 69 -4.08 7.37 14.96
CA ALA A 69 -4.89 8.35 14.27
C ALA A 69 -4.25 9.75 14.29
N LEU A 70 -3.77 10.20 15.45
CA LEU A 70 -3.12 11.51 15.59
C LEU A 70 -1.82 11.59 14.79
N LEU A 71 -1.00 10.53 14.78
CA LEU A 71 0.23 10.47 13.98
C LEU A 71 -0.07 10.64 12.48
N ASN A 72 -1.09 9.94 11.97
CA ASN A 72 -1.50 10.07 10.58
C ASN A 72 -2.02 11.48 10.27
N ILE A 73 -2.85 12.07 11.13
CA ILE A 73 -3.36 13.44 10.95
C ILE A 73 -2.20 14.45 10.90
N THR A 74 -1.21 14.32 11.79
CA THR A 74 -0.06 15.23 11.81
C THR A 74 0.82 15.11 10.57
N MET A 75 0.86 13.93 9.93
CA MET A 75 1.58 13.71 8.67
C MET A 75 0.80 14.25 7.46
N MET A 76 -0.54 14.28 7.51
CA MET A 76 -1.38 14.77 6.42
C MET A 76 -1.46 16.30 6.35
N ILE A 77 -1.41 16.99 7.50
CA ILE A 77 -1.46 18.46 7.55
C ILE A 77 -0.08 19.03 7.23
N GLY A 78 0.14 19.39 5.96
CA GLY A 78 1.35 20.06 5.49
C GLY A 78 1.18 21.56 5.20
N ALA A 79 2.23 22.19 4.67
CA ALA A 79 2.23 23.60 4.27
C ALA A 79 1.19 23.96 3.20
N GLY A 80 0.64 22.96 2.49
CA GLY A 80 -0.36 23.15 1.45
C GLY A 80 -1.64 23.84 1.92
N ILE A 81 -1.98 23.80 3.22
CA ILE A 81 -3.15 24.51 3.76
C ILE A 81 -3.03 26.04 3.65
N TYR A 82 -1.81 26.58 3.60
CA TYR A 82 -1.59 28.02 3.52
C TYR A 82 -1.61 28.57 2.09
N SER A 83 -1.28 27.74 1.09
CA SER A 83 -1.20 28.14 -0.31
C SER A 83 -2.46 27.77 -1.11
N THR A 84 -3.01 26.58 -0.88
CA THR A 84 -4.08 26.00 -1.70
C THR A 84 -5.40 26.77 -1.66
N PRO A 85 -5.89 27.28 -0.51
CA PRO A 85 -7.16 28.02 -0.47
C PRO A 85 -7.14 29.30 -1.32
N SER A 86 -6.00 30.02 -1.30
CA SER A 86 -5.82 31.26 -2.07
C SER A 86 -5.86 30.97 -3.57
N SER A 87 -5.17 29.91 -4.02
CA SER A 87 -5.17 29.51 -5.44
C SER A 87 -6.56 29.08 -5.94
N ILE A 88 -7.33 28.33 -5.14
CA ILE A 88 -8.68 27.90 -5.52
C ILE A 88 -9.63 29.10 -5.58
N LEU A 89 -9.56 30.00 -4.60
CA LEU A 89 -10.42 31.19 -4.59
C LEU A 89 -10.10 32.11 -5.77
N ALA A 90 -8.81 32.34 -6.07
CA ALA A 90 -8.38 33.12 -7.22
C ALA A 90 -8.83 32.50 -8.56
N GLY A 91 -8.82 31.16 -8.68
CA GLY A 91 -9.26 30.46 -9.89
C GLY A 91 -10.78 30.39 -10.07
N THR A 92 -11.56 30.41 -8.97
CA THR A 92 -13.03 30.29 -9.02
C THR A 92 -13.76 31.62 -8.94
N GLY A 93 -13.13 32.67 -8.40
CA GLY A 93 -13.70 34.00 -8.24
C GLY A 93 -14.89 34.10 -7.26
N SER A 94 -15.30 32.98 -6.66
CA SER A 94 -16.47 32.88 -5.77
C SER A 94 -16.19 31.96 -4.59
N VAL A 95 -16.50 32.44 -3.39
CA VAL A 95 -16.28 31.70 -2.13
C VAL A 95 -17.12 30.42 -2.10
N GLY A 96 -18.38 30.47 -2.57
CA GLY A 96 -19.27 29.30 -2.59
C GLY A 96 -18.74 28.17 -3.46
N VAL A 97 -18.23 28.49 -4.65
CA VAL A 97 -17.65 27.51 -5.57
C VAL A 97 -16.34 26.95 -5.01
N SER A 98 -15.52 27.77 -4.36
CA SER A 98 -14.27 27.31 -3.72
C SER A 98 -14.51 26.25 -2.64
N LEU A 99 -15.58 26.37 -1.84
CA LEU A 99 -15.94 25.38 -0.83
C LEU A 99 -16.42 24.06 -1.45
N VAL A 100 -17.11 24.10 -2.59
CA VAL A 100 -17.51 22.89 -3.32
C VAL A 100 -16.29 22.13 -3.86
N TYR A 101 -15.27 22.83 -4.34
CA TYR A 101 -14.03 22.16 -4.76
C TYR A 101 -13.30 21.47 -3.60
N TRP A 102 -13.33 22.08 -2.41
CA TRP A 102 -12.79 21.46 -1.20
C TRP A 102 -13.55 20.18 -0.80
N THR A 103 -14.88 20.18 -0.90
CA THR A 103 -15.67 18.97 -0.59
C THR A 103 -15.44 17.86 -1.61
N ILE A 104 -15.32 18.20 -2.90
CA ILE A 104 -14.97 17.21 -3.94
C ILE A 104 -13.58 16.61 -3.67
N GLY A 105 -12.59 17.45 -3.33
CA GLY A 105 -11.26 16.99 -2.96
C GLY A 105 -11.28 16.04 -1.75
N TYR A 106 -12.06 16.37 -0.72
CA TYR A 106 -12.26 15.50 0.44
C TYR A 106 -12.84 14.13 0.04
N LEU A 107 -13.87 14.10 -0.81
CA LEU A 107 -14.48 12.85 -1.27
C LEU A 107 -13.52 11.99 -2.09
N LEU A 108 -12.71 12.62 -2.95
CA LEU A 108 -11.69 11.92 -3.74
C LEU A 108 -10.62 11.29 -2.83
N CYS A 109 -10.16 12.02 -1.82
CA CYS A 109 -9.22 11.49 -0.81
C CYS A 109 -9.83 10.32 -0.02
N MET A 110 -11.11 10.41 0.37
CA MET A 110 -11.80 9.32 1.06
C MET A 110 -11.89 8.06 0.20
N ALA A 111 -12.23 8.19 -1.09
CA ALA A 111 -12.30 7.07 -2.02
C ALA A 111 -10.91 6.44 -2.26
N SER A 112 -9.86 7.26 -2.43
CA SER A 112 -8.48 6.76 -2.54
C SER A 112 -8.02 6.07 -1.26
N GLY A 113 -8.37 6.63 -0.09
CA GLY A 113 -8.03 6.07 1.21
C GLY A 113 -8.71 4.72 1.46
N SER A 114 -9.97 4.54 1.05
CA SER A 114 -10.66 3.25 1.22
C SER A 114 -10.03 2.12 0.40
N VAL A 115 -9.64 2.41 -0.85
CA VAL A 115 -8.94 1.44 -1.70
C VAL A 115 -7.58 1.09 -1.08
N TYR A 116 -6.86 2.09 -0.57
CA TYR A 116 -5.58 1.84 0.10
C TYR A 116 -5.75 0.99 1.36
N LEU A 117 -6.80 1.22 2.15
CA LEU A 117 -7.10 0.41 3.34
C LEU A 117 -7.36 -1.07 2.99
N GLU A 118 -8.07 -1.34 1.89
CA GLU A 118 -8.29 -2.70 1.40
C GLU A 118 -6.96 -3.41 1.09
N PHE A 119 -6.04 -2.74 0.42
CA PHE A 119 -4.70 -3.29 0.15
C PHE A 119 -3.90 -3.53 1.44
N THR A 120 -3.95 -2.60 2.40
CA THR A 120 -3.24 -2.78 3.69
C THR A 120 -3.80 -3.94 4.52
N ALA A 121 -5.10 -4.17 4.47
CA ALA A 121 -5.75 -5.28 5.17
C ALA A 121 -5.44 -6.63 4.51
N TYR A 122 -5.29 -6.65 3.18
CA TYR A 122 -4.98 -7.87 2.43
C TYR A 122 -3.51 -8.31 2.60
N PHE A 123 -2.58 -7.36 2.77
CA PHE A 123 -1.15 -7.63 2.94
C PHE A 123 -0.59 -7.04 4.26
N PRO A 124 -1.01 -7.54 5.44
CA PRO A 124 -0.72 -6.91 6.74
C PRO A 124 0.75 -7.03 7.20
N SER A 125 1.48 -8.05 6.73
CA SER A 125 2.86 -8.34 7.16
C SER A 125 3.93 -7.94 6.14
N ARG A 126 3.57 -7.11 5.14
CA ARG A 126 4.48 -6.60 4.12
C ARG A 126 4.68 -5.10 4.26
N SER A 127 5.94 -4.71 4.40
CA SER A 127 6.37 -3.31 4.31
C SER A 127 6.66 -2.92 2.87
N GLY A 128 6.39 -1.67 2.50
CA GLY A 128 6.72 -1.12 1.18
C GLY A 128 5.55 -0.52 0.38
N SER A 129 4.37 -0.40 0.99
CA SER A 129 3.25 0.39 0.48
C SER A 129 2.82 -0.03 -0.95
N GLU A 130 2.33 0.92 -1.73
CA GLU A 130 1.65 0.71 -3.02
C GLU A 130 2.47 -0.11 -4.02
N VAL A 131 3.78 0.14 -4.15
CA VAL A 131 4.62 -0.60 -5.10
C VAL A 131 4.68 -2.08 -4.75
N VAL A 132 4.82 -2.40 -3.47
CA VAL A 132 4.85 -3.80 -2.99
C VAL A 132 3.47 -4.44 -3.05
N PHE A 133 2.40 -3.70 -2.75
CA PHE A 133 1.03 -4.21 -2.87
C PHE A 133 0.66 -4.55 -4.31
N LEU A 134 1.04 -3.68 -5.26
CA LEU A 134 0.76 -3.87 -6.68
C LEU A 134 1.60 -4.99 -7.30
N GLU A 135 2.84 -5.16 -6.87
CA GLU A 135 3.69 -6.28 -7.30
C GLU A 135 3.09 -7.64 -6.88
N GLN A 136 2.47 -7.70 -5.70
CA GLN A 136 1.77 -8.91 -5.25
C GLN A 136 0.42 -9.11 -5.96
N ALA A 137 -0.31 -8.03 -6.23
CA ALA A 137 -1.59 -8.10 -6.93
C ALA A 137 -1.42 -8.54 -8.40
N TYR A 138 -0.35 -8.09 -9.07
CA TYR A 138 -0.04 -8.47 -10.44
C TYR A 138 1.41 -8.97 -10.58
N PRO A 139 1.66 -10.27 -10.31
CA PRO A 139 3.00 -10.86 -10.35
C PRO A 139 3.60 -11.00 -11.76
N LYS A 140 2.84 -10.69 -12.82
CA LYS A 140 3.32 -10.75 -14.21
C LYS A 140 2.85 -9.51 -15.00
N PRO A 141 3.74 -8.80 -15.69
CA PRO A 141 5.20 -8.99 -15.81
C PRO A 141 5.98 -8.49 -14.57
N MET A 142 7.07 -9.19 -14.24
CA MET A 142 7.91 -8.90 -13.07
C MET A 142 8.53 -7.49 -13.18
N TRP A 143 8.55 -6.74 -12.07
CA TRP A 143 9.15 -5.39 -11.93
C TRP A 143 8.48 -4.24 -12.69
N LEU A 144 7.26 -4.39 -13.22
CA LEU A 144 6.58 -3.30 -13.92
C LEU A 144 6.33 -2.10 -12.98
N PHE A 145 5.67 -2.31 -11.85
CA PHE A 145 5.29 -1.21 -10.95
C PHE A 145 6.48 -0.47 -10.31
N PRO A 146 7.52 -1.17 -9.79
CA PRO A 146 8.74 -0.50 -9.34
C PRO A 146 9.38 0.35 -10.45
N THR A 147 9.44 -0.17 -11.68
CA THR A 147 10.04 0.53 -12.82
C THR A 147 9.21 1.73 -13.25
N THR A 148 7.88 1.61 -13.34
CA THR A 148 7.01 2.74 -13.69
C THR A 148 7.05 3.83 -12.63
N PHE A 149 7.11 3.46 -11.34
CA PHE A 149 7.22 4.44 -10.27
C PHE A 149 8.59 5.15 -10.33
N ALA A 150 9.68 4.41 -10.55
CA ALA A 150 11.00 4.99 -10.73
C ALA A 150 11.05 5.95 -11.93
N VAL A 151 10.47 5.56 -13.08
CA VAL A 151 10.39 6.41 -14.28
C VAL A 151 9.56 7.67 -14.00
N GLN A 152 8.39 7.52 -13.36
CA GLN A 152 7.55 8.65 -12.96
C GLN A 152 8.30 9.61 -12.05
N SER A 153 8.99 9.09 -11.02
CA SER A 153 9.81 9.90 -10.12
C SER A 153 10.91 10.63 -10.88
N VAL A 154 11.63 9.98 -11.78
CA VAL A 154 12.69 10.62 -12.56
C VAL A 154 12.13 11.73 -13.46
N ILE A 155 11.04 11.46 -14.19
CA ILE A 155 10.44 12.43 -15.12
C ILE A 155 9.90 13.65 -14.36
N LEU A 156 9.17 13.44 -13.25
CA LEU A 156 8.54 14.52 -12.50
C LEU A 156 9.49 15.23 -11.53
N SER A 157 10.56 14.58 -11.06
CA SER A 157 11.52 15.16 -10.11
C SER A 157 12.31 16.33 -10.69
N PHE A 158 12.48 16.44 -12.01
CA PHE A 158 13.12 17.60 -12.62
C PHE A 158 12.21 18.84 -12.66
N GLY A 159 10.90 18.70 -12.44
CA GLY A 159 9.93 19.80 -12.46
C GLY A 159 9.99 20.71 -11.24
N SER A 160 10.54 20.26 -10.11
CA SER A 160 10.60 21.03 -8.86
C SER A 160 11.87 21.87 -8.70
N ALA A 161 12.93 21.58 -9.48
CA ALA A 161 14.25 22.16 -9.29
C ALA A 161 14.48 23.52 -10.00
N ASN A 162 13.56 24.01 -10.83
CA ASN A 162 13.76 25.24 -11.62
C ASN A 162 12.52 26.15 -11.70
N ALA A 163 12.01 26.60 -10.57
CA ALA A 163 11.06 27.72 -10.52
C ALA A 163 11.55 28.85 -9.58
N THR A 164 12.84 29.19 -9.67
CA THR A 164 13.34 30.53 -9.31
C THR A 164 13.68 31.24 -10.61
N GLY A 165 12.65 31.79 -11.25
CA GLY A 165 12.74 32.51 -12.50
C GLY A 165 12.02 33.85 -12.39
N LYS A 166 12.65 34.78 -11.65
CA LYS A 166 12.40 36.23 -11.57
C LYS A 166 11.05 36.71 -11.01
#